data_AF-A0A930FQ73-F1
#
_entry.id   AF-A0A930FQ73-F1
#
_cell.length_a   1.000
_cell.length_b   1.000
_cell.length_c   1.000
_cell.angle_alpha   90.00
_cell.angle_beta   90.00
_cell.angle_gamma   90.00
#
_symmetry.space_group_name_H-M   'P 1'
#
loop_
_entity.id
_entity.type
_entity.pdbx_description
1 polymer ?
#
loop_
_entity_poly.entity_id
_entity_poly.type
_entity_poly.pdbx_seq_one_letter_code
_entity_poly.pdbx_strand_id
1 'polypeptide(L)'
;MRFFIGSYIYDIILLILCGVVFKTFILKKGLSEKESFFIRHTLPIVYIPLSVLLIVNMVYIVLIDREIIDNTYKGFALYSLVFIWAIMMIIGFYNRIKYGSKDWEYIEETKRGIFGLIGLFVMAILMYLFI
;
A
#
# COMPACT_ATOMS: atom_id res chain seq x y z
N MET A 1 16.69 9.85 9.20
CA MET A 1 15.83 8.81 8.56
C MET A 1 16.51 7.45 8.31
N ARG A 2 17.81 7.25 8.58
CA ARG A 2 18.47 5.93 8.43
C ARG A 2 18.25 4.93 9.58
N PHE A 3 17.67 5.35 10.70
CA PHE A 3 17.55 4.52 11.91
C PHE A 3 16.29 3.62 11.95
N PHE A 4 15.29 3.91 11.11
CA PHE A 4 14.01 3.18 11.13
C PHE A 4 13.97 2.06 10.09
N ILE A 5 14.38 2.35 8.85
CA ILE A 5 14.50 1.37 7.75
C ILE A 5 15.70 0.45 8.05
N GLY A 6 15.48 -0.85 8.23
CA GLY A 6 16.47 -1.80 8.76
C GLY A 6 16.28 -2.20 10.23
N SER A 7 15.42 -1.51 10.97
CA SER A 7 15.16 -1.86 12.38
C SER A 7 14.26 -3.09 12.49
N TYR A 8 14.41 -3.83 13.60
CA TYR A 8 13.52 -4.96 13.90
C TYR A 8 12.04 -4.54 13.98
N ILE A 9 11.77 -3.33 14.44
CA ILE A 9 10.41 -2.78 14.54
C ILE A 9 9.82 -2.61 13.14
N TYR A 10 10.60 -2.08 12.19
CA TYR A 10 10.16 -1.90 10.81
C TYR A 10 9.82 -3.24 10.15
N ASP A 11 10.65 -4.26 10.35
CA ASP A 11 10.40 -5.59 9.80
C ASP A 11 9.15 -6.24 10.38
N ILE A 12 8.92 -6.11 11.70
CA ILE A 12 7.70 -6.60 12.34
C ILE A 12 6.48 -5.91 11.72
N ILE A 13 6.53 -4.59 11.50
CA ILE A 13 5.45 -3.85 10.84
C ILE A 13 5.22 -4.38 9.41
N LEU A 14 6.29 -4.58 8.64
CA LEU A 14 6.18 -5.13 7.28
C LEU A 14 5.57 -6.54 7.28
N LEU A 15 5.94 -7.40 8.22
CA LEU A 15 5.38 -8.75 8.33
C LEU A 15 3.90 -8.74 8.76
N ILE A 16 3.51 -7.84 9.67
CA ILE A 16 2.11 -7.64 10.03
C ILE A 16 1.30 -7.18 8.81
N LEU A 17 1.80 -6.18 8.08
CA LEU A 17 1.17 -5.69 6.84
C LEU A 17 1.06 -6.79 5.79
N CYS A 18 2.11 -7.60 5.62
CA CYS A 18 2.11 -8.76 4.74
C CYS A 18 1.00 -9.75 5.11
N GLY A 19 0.85 -10.05 6.41
CA GLY A 19 -0.23 -10.89 6.92
C GLY A 19 -1.63 -10.32 6.63
N VAL A 20 -1.81 -9.00 6.80
CA VAL A 20 -3.05 -8.30 6.48
C VAL A 20 -3.37 -8.38 4.98
N VAL A 21 -2.41 -8.05 4.11
CA VAL A 21 -2.59 -8.12 2.65
C VAL A 21 -2.92 -9.53 2.19
N PHE A 22 -2.22 -10.55 2.74
CA PHE A 22 -2.49 -11.95 2.43
C PHE A 22 -3.90 -12.37 2.87
N LYS A 23 -4.28 -12.06 4.11
CA LYS A 23 -5.61 -12.36 4.65
C LYS A 23 -6.72 -11.70 3.83
N THR A 24 -6.55 -10.43 3.48
CA THR A 24 -7.57 -9.63 2.78
C THR A 24 -7.70 -10.02 1.31
N PHE A 25 -6.61 -10.01 0.54
CA PHE A 25 -6.70 -10.14 -0.91
C PHE A 25 -6.59 -11.58 -1.41
N ILE A 26 -5.89 -12.46 -0.69
CA ILE A 26 -5.71 -13.87 -1.08
C ILE A 26 -6.74 -14.76 -0.40
N LEU A 27 -6.80 -14.73 0.94
CA LEU A 27 -7.74 -15.58 1.68
C LEU A 27 -9.17 -15.04 1.71
N LYS A 28 -9.37 -13.74 1.51
CA LYS A 28 -10.67 -13.04 1.57
C LYS A 28 -11.44 -13.31 2.86
N LYS A 29 -10.73 -13.44 3.98
CA LYS A 29 -11.31 -13.76 5.30
C LYS A 29 -11.44 -12.51 6.17
N GLY A 30 -12.59 -12.34 6.83
CA GLY A 30 -12.81 -11.26 7.80
C GLY A 30 -12.62 -9.87 7.19
N LEU A 31 -13.18 -9.67 5.98
CA LEU A 31 -13.10 -8.43 5.22
C LEU A 31 -13.94 -7.34 5.91
N SER A 32 -13.35 -6.16 6.07
CA SER A 32 -14.11 -4.95 6.36
C SER A 32 -14.98 -4.55 5.16
N GLU A 33 -15.99 -3.72 5.39
CA GLU A 33 -16.86 -3.22 4.32
C GLU A 33 -16.06 -2.51 3.21
N LYS A 34 -15.01 -1.77 3.57
CA LYS A 34 -14.14 -1.05 2.62
C LYS A 34 -13.31 -2.02 1.77
N GLU A 35 -12.76 -3.07 2.37
CA GLU A 35 -12.00 -4.10 1.64
C GLU A 35 -12.90 -4.94 0.74
N SER A 36 -14.08 -5.32 1.24
CA SER A 36 -15.09 -6.04 0.46
C SER A 36 -15.55 -5.22 -0.74
N PHE A 37 -15.81 -3.91 -0.53
CA PHE A 37 -16.13 -2.98 -1.61
C PHE A 37 -15.02 -2.92 -2.67
N PHE A 38 -13.76 -2.83 -2.25
CA PHE A 38 -12.61 -2.79 -3.17
C PHE A 38 -12.51 -4.07 -4.02
N ILE A 39 -12.59 -5.24 -3.39
CA ILE A 39 -12.50 -6.54 -4.06
C ILE A 39 -13.68 -6.75 -5.02
N ARG A 40 -14.88 -6.30 -4.65
CA ARG A 40 -16.07 -6.42 -5.49
C ARG A 40 -15.99 -5.59 -6.77
N HIS A 41 -15.38 -4.41 -6.70
CA HIS A 41 -15.34 -3.46 -7.82
C HIS A 41 -13.98 -3.44 -8.55
N THR A 42 -13.06 -4.33 -8.19
CA THR A 42 -11.75 -4.48 -8.86
C THR A 42 -11.64 -5.88 -9.45
N LEU A 43 -11.16 -5.98 -10.69
CA LEU A 43 -10.98 -7.27 -11.33
C LEU A 43 -9.92 -8.10 -10.57
N PRO A 44 -10.17 -9.41 -10.32
CA PRO A 44 -9.20 -10.31 -9.68
C PRO A 44 -7.84 -10.35 -10.35
N ILE A 45 -7.81 -10.28 -11.68
CA ILE A 45 -6.56 -10.24 -12.47
C ILE A 45 -5.71 -9.00 -12.19
N VAL A 46 -6.27 -7.95 -11.61
CA VAL A 46 -5.53 -6.73 -11.23
C VAL A 46 -5.09 -6.81 -9.78
N TYR A 47 -6.01 -7.02 -8.83
CA TYR A 47 -5.63 -6.92 -7.42
C TYR A 47 -4.83 -8.13 -6.92
N ILE A 48 -5.01 -9.34 -7.49
CA ILE A 48 -4.27 -10.53 -7.03
C ILE A 48 -2.77 -10.37 -7.37
N PRO A 49 -2.35 -10.07 -8.62
CA PRO A 49 -0.93 -9.86 -8.91
C PRO A 49 -0.32 -8.71 -8.12
N LEU A 50 -1.02 -7.59 -7.96
CA LEU A 50 -0.53 -6.45 -7.18
C LEU A 50 -0.32 -6.83 -5.71
N SER A 51 -1.23 -7.61 -5.13
CA SER A 51 -1.11 -8.06 -3.74
C SER A 51 0.04 -9.06 -3.55
N VAL A 52 0.24 -9.96 -4.51
CA VAL A 52 1.39 -10.88 -4.50
C VAL A 52 2.71 -10.10 -4.61
N LEU A 53 2.79 -9.12 -5.52
CA LEU A 53 3.97 -8.26 -5.64
C LEU A 53 4.24 -7.45 -4.37
N LEU A 54 3.21 -6.96 -3.67
CA LEU A 54 3.37 -6.29 -2.37
C LEU A 54 3.97 -7.24 -1.34
N ILE A 55 3.41 -8.45 -1.20
CA ILE A 55 3.89 -9.46 -0.24
C ILE A 55 5.34 -9.82 -0.53
N VAL A 56 5.67 -10.10 -1.80
CA VAL A 56 7.04 -10.44 -2.21
C VAL A 56 8.00 -9.30 -1.87
N ASN A 57 7.64 -8.04 -2.17
CA ASN A 57 8.48 -6.90 -1.82
C ASN A 57 8.69 -6.75 -0.31
N MET A 58 7.62 -6.85 0.49
CA MET A 58 7.73 -6.74 1.95
C MET A 58 8.64 -7.83 2.53
N VAL A 59 8.44 -9.09 2.12
CA VAL A 59 9.29 -10.21 2.56
C VAL A 59 10.73 -10.02 2.11
N TYR A 60 10.95 -9.61 0.85
CA TYR A 60 12.27 -9.38 0.30
C TYR A 60 13.04 -8.29 1.07
N ILE A 61 12.37 -7.18 1.44
CA ILE A 61 12.97 -6.11 2.26
C ILE A 61 13.40 -6.66 3.63
N VAL A 62 12.55 -7.43 4.30
CA VAL A 62 12.90 -8.05 5.59
C VAL A 62 14.09 -9.00 5.47
N LEU A 63 14.16 -9.81 4.41
CA LEU A 63 15.29 -10.73 4.19
C LEU A 63 16.61 -9.99 3.95
N ILE A 64 16.57 -8.85 3.25
CA ILE A 64 17.76 -7.97 3.10
C ILE A 64 18.14 -7.32 4.43
N ASP A 65 17.16 -6.82 5.19
CA ASP A 65 17.40 -6.16 6.48
C ASP A 65 18.01 -7.10 7.53
N ARG A 66 17.83 -8.42 7.34
CA ARG A 66 18.44 -9.49 8.16
C ARG A 66 19.70 -10.11 7.56
N GLU A 67 20.24 -9.51 6.49
CA GLU A 67 21.46 -9.97 5.80
C GLU A 67 21.37 -11.42 5.28
N ILE A 68 20.15 -11.93 5.07
CA ILE A 68 19.91 -13.27 4.50
C ILE A 68 20.12 -13.24 2.99
N ILE A 69 19.79 -12.11 2.36
CA ILE A 69 19.94 -11.85 0.92
C ILE A 69 20.72 -10.55 0.72
N ASP A 70 21.48 -10.48 -0.37
CA ASP A 70 22.26 -9.30 -0.73
C ASP A 70 21.39 -8.05 -0.97
N ASN A 71 21.92 -6.87 -0.64
CA ASN A 71 21.18 -5.62 -0.71
C ASN A 71 21.03 -5.01 -2.11
N THR A 72 21.61 -5.61 -3.16
CA THR A 72 21.71 -5.05 -4.53
C THR A 72 20.40 -4.38 -5.00
N TYR A 73 19.25 -4.98 -4.72
CA TYR A 73 17.95 -4.46 -5.17
C TYR A 73 17.08 -3.84 -4.06
N LYS A 74 17.65 -3.53 -2.89
CA LYS A 74 16.91 -2.97 -1.75
C LYS A 74 16.17 -1.68 -2.09
N GLY A 75 16.86 -0.74 -2.74
CA GLY A 75 16.26 0.52 -3.17
C GLY A 75 15.08 0.31 -4.11
N PHE A 76 15.26 -0.57 -5.10
CA PHE A 76 14.19 -0.93 -6.05
C PHE A 76 12.98 -1.57 -5.34
N ALA A 77 13.20 -2.45 -4.38
CA ALA A 77 12.13 -3.06 -3.59
C ALA A 77 11.35 -2.02 -2.78
N LEU A 78 12.05 -1.07 -2.14
CA LEU A 78 11.40 0.02 -1.40
C LEU A 78 10.57 0.94 -2.31
N TYR A 79 11.12 1.36 -3.45
CA TYR A 79 10.39 2.21 -4.40
C TYR A 79 9.20 1.49 -5.02
N SER A 80 9.36 0.23 -5.42
CA SER A 80 8.28 -0.56 -6.00
C SER A 80 7.17 -0.86 -4.98
N LEU A 81 7.52 -1.08 -3.71
CA LEU A 81 6.53 -1.23 -2.62
C LEU A 81 5.61 -0.01 -2.53
N VAL A 82 6.20 1.20 -2.44
CA VAL A 82 5.44 2.46 -2.37
C VAL A 82 4.63 2.68 -3.64
N PHE A 83 5.20 2.38 -4.80
CA PHE A 83 4.53 2.55 -6.09
C PHE A 83 3.31 1.64 -6.24
N ILE A 84 3.44 0.35 -5.91
CA ILE A 84 2.31 -0.60 -5.99
C ILE A 84 1.21 -0.20 -5.00
N TRP A 85 1.58 0.23 -3.79
CA TRP A 85 0.62 0.72 -2.81
C TRP A 85 -0.13 1.96 -3.32
N ALA A 86 0.55 2.90 -3.97
CA ALA A 86 -0.06 4.07 -4.59
C ALA A 86 -1.04 3.70 -5.71
N ILE A 87 -0.71 2.72 -6.56
CA ILE A 87 -1.63 2.21 -7.59
C ILE A 87 -2.89 1.65 -6.95
N MET A 88 -2.76 0.81 -5.91
CA MET A 88 -3.93 0.25 -5.22
C MET A 88 -4.81 1.34 -4.60
N MET A 89 -4.21 2.38 -4.02
CA MET A 89 -4.93 3.56 -3.53
C MET A 89 -5.71 4.27 -4.64
N ILE A 90 -5.08 4.51 -5.80
CA ILE A 90 -5.72 5.16 -6.96
C ILE A 90 -6.91 4.34 -7.45
N ILE A 91 -6.75 3.01 -7.59
CA ILE A 91 -7.85 2.11 -7.94
C ILE A 91 -8.98 2.20 -6.91
N GLY A 92 -8.63 2.24 -5.62
CA GLY A 92 -9.60 2.39 -4.53
C GLY A 92 -10.42 3.67 -4.66
N PHE A 93 -9.75 4.81 -4.88
CA PHE A 93 -10.44 6.07 -5.10
C PHE A 93 -11.28 6.09 -6.38
N TYR A 94 -10.78 5.52 -7.48
CA TYR A 94 -11.55 5.38 -8.71
C TYR A 94 -12.85 4.60 -8.46
N ASN A 95 -12.77 3.47 -7.75
CA ASN A 95 -13.94 2.67 -7.40
C ASN A 95 -14.89 3.44 -6.48
N ARG A 96 -14.38 4.18 -5.49
CA ARG A 96 -15.22 5.01 -4.61
C ARG A 96 -15.95 6.10 -5.40
N ILE A 97 -15.29 6.77 -6.35
CA ILE A 97 -15.91 7.81 -7.20
C ILE A 97 -16.96 7.20 -8.13
N LYS A 98 -16.67 6.03 -8.72
CA LYS A 98 -17.54 5.41 -9.73
C LYS A 98 -18.74 4.67 -9.12
N TYR A 99 -18.51 3.86 -8.11
CA TYR A 99 -19.49 2.92 -7.55
C TYR A 99 -19.92 3.23 -6.11
N GLY A 100 -19.26 4.17 -5.44
CA GLY A 100 -19.60 4.54 -4.07
C GLY A 100 -20.88 5.37 -3.97
N SER A 101 -21.38 5.52 -2.73
CA SER A 101 -22.58 6.32 -2.47
C SER A 101 -22.40 7.77 -2.95
N LYS A 102 -23.52 8.40 -3.34
CA LYS A 102 -23.56 9.81 -3.73
C LYS A 102 -24.01 10.73 -2.59
N ASP A 103 -24.11 10.18 -1.38
CA ASP A 103 -24.36 10.96 -0.18
C ASP A 103 -23.20 11.94 0.07
N TRP A 104 -23.57 13.12 0.56
CA TRP A 104 -22.62 14.22 0.82
C TRP A 104 -21.45 13.75 1.68
N GLU A 105 -21.74 13.04 2.78
CA GLU A 105 -20.73 12.55 3.73
C GLU A 105 -19.71 11.63 3.05
N TYR A 106 -20.17 10.70 2.22
CA TYR A 106 -19.30 9.76 1.50
C TYR A 106 -18.43 10.47 0.45
N ILE A 107 -19.00 11.44 -0.26
CA ILE A 107 -18.27 12.27 -1.24
C ILE A 107 -17.18 13.07 -0.52
N GLU A 108 -17.50 13.66 0.64
CA GLU A 108 -16.57 14.47 1.40
C GLU A 108 -15.45 13.63 2.04
N GLU A 109 -15.75 12.43 2.55
CA GLU A 109 -14.72 11.47 3.00
C GLU A 109 -13.78 11.09 1.84
N THR A 110 -14.34 10.82 0.66
CA THR A 110 -13.57 10.46 -0.53
C THR A 110 -12.66 11.62 -0.97
N LYS A 111 -13.18 12.84 -1.02
CA LYS A 111 -12.40 14.05 -1.33
C LYS A 111 -11.27 14.27 -0.32
N ARG A 112 -11.56 14.16 0.98
CA ARG A 112 -10.55 14.27 2.05
C ARG A 112 -9.44 13.24 1.88
N GLY A 113 -9.78 11.99 1.55
CA GLY A 113 -8.80 10.94 1.26
C GLY A 113 -7.90 11.28 0.07
N ILE A 114 -8.48 11.81 -1.02
CA ILE A 114 -7.71 12.22 -2.21
C ILE A 114 -6.79 13.40 -1.89
N PHE A 115 -7.28 14.42 -1.18
CA PHE A 115 -6.46 15.54 -0.74
C PHE A 115 -5.33 15.10 0.20
N GLY A 116 -5.59 14.14 1.08
CA GLY A 116 -4.56 13.52 1.92
C GLY A 116 -3.47 12.85 1.09
N LEU A 117 -3.83 12.09 0.05
CA LEU A 117 -2.87 11.46 -0.85
C LEU A 117 -2.04 12.51 -1.62
N ILE A 118 -2.68 13.54 -2.18
CA ILE A 118 -1.98 14.65 -2.85
C ILE A 118 -1.03 15.35 -1.88
N GLY A 119 -1.49 15.63 -0.66
CA GLY A 119 -0.68 16.24 0.40
C GLY A 119 0.56 15.41 0.74
N LEU A 120 0.43 14.08 0.83
CA LEU A 120 1.57 13.18 1.03
C LEU A 120 2.61 13.28 -0.10
N PHE A 121 2.16 13.31 -1.36
CA PHE A 121 3.06 13.47 -2.50
C PHE A 121 3.74 14.85 -2.51
N VAL A 122 2.99 15.92 -2.25
CA VAL A 122 3.55 17.28 -2.16
C VAL A 122 4.58 17.35 -1.03
N MET A 123 4.29 16.79 0.15
CA MET A 123 5.25 16.73 1.24
C MET A 123 6.52 15.97 0.86
N ALA A 124 6.40 14.83 0.17
CA ALA A 124 7.56 14.07 -0.29
C ALA A 124 8.44 14.88 -1.27
N ILE A 125 7.83 15.63 -2.19
CA ILE A 125 8.54 16.52 -3.13
C ILE A 125 9.22 17.66 -2.38
N LEU A 126 8.51 18.33 -1.47
CA LEU A 126 9.07 19.42 -0.67
C LEU A 126 10.25 18.92 0.18
N MET A 127 10.12 17.77 0.83
CA MET A 127 11.23 17.15 1.55
C MET A 127 12.43 16.88 0.66
N TYR A 128 12.22 16.44 -0.59
CA TYR A 128 13.32 16.22 -1.53
C TYR A 128 13.98 17.53 -2.00
N LEU A 129 13.22 18.62 -2.15
CA LEU A 129 13.75 19.91 -2.63
C LEU A 129 14.44 20.75 -1.55
N PHE A 130 14.07 20.57 -0.28
CA PHE A 130 14.55 21.39 0.85
C PHE A 130 15.48 20.64 1.82
N ILE A 131 15.91 19.42 1.47
CA ILE A 131 16.97 18.64 2.15
C ILE A 131 18.16 18.52 1.21
#